data_AF-A0A357MPW2-F1
#
_entry.id   AF-A0A357MPW2-F1
#
_cell.length_a   1.000
_cell.length_b   1.000
_cell.length_c   1.000
_cell.angle_alpha   90.00
_cell.angle_beta   90.00
_cell.angle_gamma   90.00
#
_symmetry.space_group_name_H-M   'P 1'
#
loop_
_entity.id
_entity.type
_entity.pdbx_description
1 polymer ?
#
loop_
_entity_poly.entity_id
_entity_poly.type
_entity_poly.pdbx_seq_one_letter_code
_entity_poly.pdbx_strand_id
1 'polypeptide(L)' 'PFLDRIDLWVLVSSLAKNALTLKPSGNITSAEIRARVVDARKYATGRAGKINAELTNKEIEKFCSLSSEDQLFLENVIE' A
#
# COMPACT_ATOMS: atom_id res chain seq x y z
N PRO A 1 7.99 -1.36 -24.21
CA PRO A 1 7.46 -0.55 -23.10
C PRO A 1 7.87 -1.19 -21.75
N PHE A 2 9.11 -0.92 -21.33
CA PHE A 2 9.77 -1.48 -20.15
C PHE A 2 10.38 -0.36 -19.30
N LEU A 3 9.63 0.73 -19.10
CA LEU A 3 10.03 1.83 -18.23
C LEU A 3 9.04 1.86 -17.06
N ASP A 4 9.53 2.10 -15.84
CA ASP A 4 8.85 2.02 -14.53
C ASP A 4 8.77 0.65 -13.86
N ARG A 5 9.86 -0.13 -13.91
CA ARG A 5 10.13 -1.07 -12.83
C ARG A 5 11.22 -0.48 -11.95
N ILE A 6 10.82 0.11 -10.83
CA ILE A 6 11.73 0.44 -9.75
C ILE A 6 12.04 -0.87 -9.04
N ASP A 7 13.29 -1.32 -9.11
CA ASP A 7 13.75 -2.45 -8.32
C ASP A 7 13.81 -2.01 -6.85
N LEU A 8 12.84 -2.47 -6.06
CA LEU A 8 12.80 -2.25 -4.61
C LEU A 8 13.68 -3.29 -3.91
N TRP A 9 14.82 -2.83 -3.40
CA TRP A 9 15.70 -3.65 -2.58
C TRP A 9 15.29 -3.51 -1.10
N VAL A 10 14.57 -4.51 -0.59
CA VAL A 10 14.21 -4.57 0.83
C VAL A 10 15.21 -5.46 1.55
N LEU A 11 15.97 -4.86 2.47
CA LEU A 11 16.81 -5.61 3.41
C LEU A 11 15.89 -6.34 4.40
N VAL A 12 15.70 -7.65 4.19
CA VAL A 12 14.99 -8.47 5.17
C VAL A 12 15.95 -8.73 6.33
N SER A 13 15.68 -8.11 7.48
CA SER A 13 16.42 -8.38 8.70
C SER A 13 16.31 -9.87 9.04
N SER A 14 17.41 -10.49 9.49
CA SER A 14 17.34 -11.86 9.96
C SER A 14 16.38 -11.94 11.15
N LEU A 15 15.50 -12.93 11.14
CA LEU A 15 14.63 -13.21 12.27
C LEU A 15 15.51 -13.51 13.49
N ALA A 16 15.23 -12.85 14.62
CA ALA A 16 15.88 -13.19 15.89
C ALA A 16 15.68 -14.70 16.17
N LYS A 17 16.69 -15.36 16.77
CA LYS A 17 16.68 -16.83 16.99
C LYS A 17 15.43 -17.34 17.74
N ASN A 18 14.77 -16.48 18.49
CA ASN A 18 13.56 -16.75 19.25
C ASN A 18 12.27 -16.27 18.57
N ALA A 19 12.32 -15.68 17.37
CA ALA A 19 11.13 -15.13 16.70
C ALA A 19 10.12 -16.21 16.29
N LEU A 20 10.56 -17.45 16.06
CA LEU A 20 9.69 -18.58 15.73
C LEU A 20 9.02 -19.20 16.98
N THR A 21 9.57 -18.97 18.17
CA THR A 21 9.08 -19.50 19.46
C THR A 21 8.39 -18.44 20.30
N LEU A 22 8.65 -17.16 20.05
CA LEU A 22 7.86 -16.05 20.55
C LEU A 22 6.46 -16.13 19.94
N LYS A 23 5.44 -16.34 20.79
CA LYS A 23 4.07 -16.01 20.41
C LYS A 23 4.04 -14.50 20.12
N PRO A 24 3.74 -14.07 18.90
CA PRO A 24 3.70 -12.65 18.60
C PRO A 24 2.64 -12.02 19.51
N SER A 25 3.06 -11.08 20.35
CA SER A 25 2.17 -10.25 21.14
C SER A 25 1.42 -9.33 20.17
N GLY A 26 0.15 -9.61 19.90
CA GLY A 26 -0.70 -8.77 19.06
C GLY A 26 -0.84 -9.21 17.60
N ASN A 27 -1.06 -10.51 17.35
CA ASN A 27 -1.42 -10.96 16.01
C ASN A 27 -2.82 -10.46 15.62
N ILE A 28 -2.88 -9.64 14.58
CA ILE A 28 -4.12 -9.39 13.84
C ILE A 28 -4.59 -10.73 13.28
N THR A 29 -5.80 -11.12 13.63
CA THR A 29 -6.42 -12.36 13.17
C THR A 29 -6.76 -12.28 11.69
N SER A 30 -6.86 -13.43 11.02
CA SER A 30 -7.33 -13.48 9.64
C SER A 30 -8.74 -12.89 9.47
N ALA A 31 -9.57 -12.96 10.51
CA ALA A 31 -10.90 -12.34 10.53
C ALA A 31 -10.82 -10.81 10.47
N GLU A 32 -9.95 -10.19 11.28
CA GLU A 32 -9.72 -8.74 11.26
C GLU A 32 -9.10 -8.28 9.95
N ILE A 33 -8.12 -9.02 9.41
CA ILE A 33 -7.55 -8.73 8.08
C ILE A 33 -8.64 -8.80 7.01
N ARG A 34 -9.48 -9.85 7.04
CA ARG A 34 -10.59 -10.00 6.09
C ARG A 34 -11.54 -8.81 6.17
N ALA A 35 -11.91 -8.36 7.36
CA ALA A 35 -12.78 -7.20 7.54
C ALA A 35 -12.18 -5.94 6.87
N ARG A 36 -10.91 -5.63 7.17
CA ARG A 36 -10.18 -4.51 6.57
C ARG A 36 -10.12 -4.58 5.04
N VAL A 37 -9.84 -5.75 4.49
CA VAL A 37 -9.77 -5.97 3.03
C VAL A 37 -11.14 -5.78 2.37
N VAL A 38 -12.21 -6.29 3.00
CA VAL A 38 -13.57 -6.12 2.49
C VAL A 38 -13.98 -4.65 2.50
N ASP A 39 -13.66 -3.92 3.55
CA ASP A 39 -14.00 -2.50 3.66
C ASP A 39 -13.21 -1.67 2.64
N ALA A 40 -11.91 -1.95 2.47
CA ALA A 40 -11.11 -1.32 1.42
C ALA A 40 -11.67 -1.60 0.01
N ARG A 41 -12.14 -2.82 -0.25
CA ARG A 41 -12.76 -3.18 -1.53
C ARG A 41 -14.06 -2.41 -1.74
N LYS A 42 -14.94 -2.34 -0.74
CA LYS A 42 -16.20 -1.57 -0.81
C LYS A 42 -15.92 -0.10 -1.09
N TYR A 43 -14.93 0.49 -0.43
CA TYR A 43 -14.52 1.86 -0.67
C TYR A 43 -14.06 2.07 -2.12
N ALA A 44 -13.15 1.21 -2.62
CA ALA A 44 -12.64 1.31 -3.98
C ALA A 44 -13.77 1.22 -5.03
N THR A 45 -14.64 0.20 -4.90
CA THR A 45 -15.78 0.01 -5.82
C THR A 45 -16.81 1.12 -5.67
N GLY A 46 -17.06 1.64 -4.46
CA GLY A 46 -17.98 2.76 -4.25
C GLY A 46 -17.48 4.08 -4.86
N ARG A 47 -16.17 4.32 -4.84
CA ARG A 47 -15.55 5.54 -5.40
C ARG A 47 -15.57 5.56 -6.94
N ALA A 48 -15.24 4.44 -7.59
CA ALA A 48 -14.96 4.41 -9.03
C ALA A 48 -15.72 3.32 -9.82
N GLY A 49 -16.59 2.55 -9.16
CA GLY A 49 -17.31 1.41 -9.75
C GLY A 49 -16.44 0.17 -10.00
N LYS A 50 -15.13 0.24 -9.71
CA LYS A 50 -14.12 -0.77 -10.03
C LYS A 50 -13.04 -0.85 -8.96
N ILE A 51 -12.15 -1.85 -9.06
CA ILE A 51 -11.02 -1.97 -8.14
C ILE A 51 -9.88 -1.01 -8.53
N ASN A 52 -9.00 -0.68 -7.58
CA ASN A 52 -7.89 0.27 -7.81
C ASN A 52 -6.98 -0.13 -8.98
N ALA A 53 -6.78 -1.43 -9.20
CA ALA A 53 -5.94 -1.96 -10.27
C ALA A 53 -6.47 -1.66 -11.69
N GLU A 54 -7.76 -1.31 -11.82
CA GLU A 54 -8.42 -1.02 -13.10
C GLU A 54 -8.62 0.48 -13.33
N LEU A 55 -8.08 1.34 -12.46
CA LEU A 55 -8.15 2.78 -12.64
C LEU A 55 -7.32 3.21 -13.85
N THR A 56 -7.88 4.10 -14.64
CA THR A 56 -7.18 4.79 -15.72
C THR A 56 -6.36 5.96 -15.17
N ASN A 57 -5.38 6.45 -15.93
CA ASN A 57 -4.57 7.61 -15.51
C ASN A 57 -5.42 8.84 -15.15
N LYS A 58 -6.48 9.12 -15.92
CA LYS A 58 -7.41 10.23 -15.63
C LYS A 58 -8.14 10.05 -14.29
N GLU A 59 -8.48 8.80 -13.93
CA GLU A 59 -9.13 8.50 -12.66
C GLU A 59 -8.13 8.57 -11.51
N ILE A 60 -6.87 8.16 -11.72
CA ILE A 60 -5.80 8.30 -10.73
C ILE A 60 -5.57 9.79 -10.43
N GLU A 61 -5.41 10.64 -11.44
CA GLU A 61 -5.26 12.09 -11.25
C GLU A 61 -6.45 12.69 -10.48
N LYS A 62 -7.67 12.22 -10.74
CA LYS A 62 -8.88 12.71 -10.06
C LYS A 62 -8.99 12.25 -8.60
N PHE A 63 -8.62 11.01 -8.29
CA PHE A 63 -8.88 10.39 -6.98
C PHE A 63 -7.64 10.30 -6.07
N CYS A 64 -6.45 10.44 -6.63
CA CYS A 64 -5.16 10.31 -5.95
C CYS A 64 -4.32 11.59 -6.11
N SER A 65 -4.97 12.76 -6.10
CA SER A 65 -4.27 14.05 -6.10
C SER A 65 -3.45 14.19 -4.81
N LEU A 66 -2.17 14.48 -4.94
CA LEU A 66 -1.28 14.73 -3.81
C LEU A 66 -1.57 16.10 -3.19
N SER A 67 -1.47 16.20 -1.86
CA SER A 67 -1.47 17.50 -1.20
C SER A 67 -0.20 18.28 -1.55
N SER A 68 -0.21 19.60 -1.35
CA SER A 68 0.99 20.41 -1.57
C SER A 68 2.15 20.00 -0.66
N GLU A 69 1.86 19.52 0.54
CA GLU A 69 2.87 19.00 1.48
C GLU A 69 3.51 17.71 0.97
N ASP A 70 2.70 16.77 0.48
CA ASP A 70 3.20 15.50 -0.10
C ASP A 70 4.04 15.73 -1.36
N GLN A 71 3.66 16.72 -2.18
CA GLN A 71 4.41 17.12 -3.37
C GLN A 71 5.81 17.65 -2.98
N LEU A 72 5.86 18.59 -2.03
CA LEU A 72 7.13 19.13 -1.53
C LEU A 72 8.00 18.05 -0.88
N PHE A 73 7.39 17.13 -0.13
CA PHE A 73 8.10 15.98 0.44
C PHE A 73 8.74 15.13 -0.65
N LEU A 74 7.99 14.77 -1.71
CA LEU A 74 8.52 13.96 -2.81
C LEU A 74 9.64 14.66 -3.56
N GLU A 75 9.54 15.96 -3.81
CA GLU A 75 10.62 16.75 -4.44
C GLU A 75 11.91 16.67 -3.62
N ASN A 76 11.83 16.81 -2.29
CA ASN A 76 13.00 16.75 -1.41
C ASN A 76 13.64 15.36 -1.28
N VAL A 77 12.90 14.28 -1.58
CA VAL A 77 13.42 12.89 -1.49
C VAL A 77 14.11 12.45 -2.79
N ILE A 78 13.88 13.17 -3.90
CA ILE A 78 14.47 12.87 -5.22
C ILE A 78 15.84 13.55 -5.41
N GLU A 79 16.19 14.55 -4.60
CA GLU A 79 17.56 15.13 -4.52
C GLU A 79 18.54 14.23 -3.73
#